data_AF-A0A4S2CCP1-F1
#
_entry.id   AF-A0A4S2CCP1-F1
#
_cell.length_a   1.000
_cell.length_b   1.000
_cell.length_c   1.000
_cell.angle_alpha   90.00
_cell.angle_beta   90.00
_cell.angle_gamma   90.00
#
_symmetry.space_group_name_H-M   'P 1'
#
loop_
_entity.id
_entity.type
_entity.pdbx_description
1 polymer ?
#
loop_
_entity_poly.entity_id
_entity_poly.type
_entity_poly.pdbx_seq_one_letter_code
_entity_poly.pdbx_strand_id
1 'polypeptide(L)'
;MRAADLLTLITTSPTKREYKGIYCDLHDNLQALTSIRRKGETQCVFLFEPNKPNLPMKELLIFLMKNREKEILYQKGQEFYPLYGVKERANQLVI
;
A
#
# COMPACT_ATOMS: atom_id res chain seq x y z
N MET A 1 -10.70 -1.65 -2.86
CA MET A 1 -10.40 -0.42 -2.07
C MET A 1 -9.83 0.64 -3.01
N ARG A 2 -10.29 1.88 -2.90
CA ARG A 2 -9.74 3.01 -3.68
C ARG A 2 -8.61 3.69 -2.90
N ALA A 3 -7.78 4.44 -3.62
CA ALA A 3 -6.71 5.22 -3.01
C ALA A 3 -7.19 6.21 -1.94
N ALA A 4 -8.36 6.84 -2.14
CA ALA A 4 -8.97 7.71 -1.13
C ALA A 4 -9.33 6.98 0.17
N ASP A 5 -9.79 5.74 0.07
CA ASP A 5 -10.19 4.94 1.24
C ASP A 5 -8.94 4.60 2.08
N LEU A 6 -7.87 4.14 1.43
CA LEU A 6 -6.59 3.86 2.09
C LEU A 6 -5.95 5.14 2.68
N LEU A 7 -5.99 6.25 1.94
CA LEU A 7 -5.48 7.53 2.43
C LEU A 7 -6.20 7.96 3.70
N THR A 8 -7.53 7.81 3.73
CA THR A 8 -8.34 8.09 4.92
C THR A 8 -7.88 7.20 6.06
N LEU A 9 -7.79 5.89 5.86
CA LEU A 9 -7.35 4.94 6.88
C LEU A 9 -5.99 5.31 7.49
N ILE A 10 -5.00 5.67 6.67
CA ILE A 10 -3.68 6.07 7.15
C ILE A 10 -3.72 7.37 7.95
N THR A 11 -4.53 8.34 7.52
CA THR A 11 -4.53 9.71 8.08
C THR A 11 -5.50 9.90 9.24
N THR A 12 -6.53 9.06 9.36
CA THR A 12 -7.54 9.12 10.43
C THR A 12 -7.35 8.02 11.48
N SER A 13 -6.18 7.40 11.54
CA SER A 13 -5.93 6.33 12.52
C SER A 13 -6.11 6.83 13.96
N PRO A 14 -7.01 6.21 14.76
CA PRO A 14 -7.30 6.66 16.13
C PRO A 14 -6.08 6.53 17.05
N THR A 15 -5.10 5.70 16.68
CA THR A 15 -3.90 5.46 17.49
C THR A 15 -2.86 6.58 17.35
N LYS A 16 -3.01 7.53 16.42
CA LYS A 16 -2.05 8.60 16.08
C LYS A 16 -0.61 8.09 15.83
N ARG A 17 -0.45 6.81 15.51
CA ARG A 17 0.87 6.20 15.28
C ARG A 17 1.35 6.52 13.88
N GLU A 18 2.63 6.85 13.77
CA GLU A 18 3.29 6.92 12.48
C GLU A 18 3.57 5.49 11.98
N TYR A 19 2.84 5.09 10.94
CA TYR A 19 3.11 3.83 10.25
C TYR A 19 4.48 3.92 9.57
N LYS A 20 5.27 2.85 9.68
CA LYS A 20 6.60 2.79 9.04
C LYS A 20 6.52 2.42 7.55
N GLY A 21 5.43 1.77 7.14
CA GLY A 21 5.24 1.28 5.78
C GLY A 21 4.01 0.40 5.64
N ILE A 22 3.73 0.02 4.40
CA ILE A 22 2.79 -1.05 4.04
C ILE A 22 3.59 -2.31 3.77
N TYR A 23 3.10 -3.46 4.21
CA TYR A 23 3.74 -4.76 4.06
C TYR A 23 2.75 -5.76 3.46
N CYS A 24 3.23 -6.67 2.64
CA CYS A 24 2.43 -7.78 2.11
C CYS A 24 2.93 -9.09 2.71
N ASP A 25 2.00 -9.95 3.11
CA ASP A 25 2.32 -11.30 3.59
C ASP A 25 2.59 -12.24 2.39
N LEU A 26 3.87 -12.48 2.12
CA LEU A 26 4.34 -13.30 1.01
C LEU A 26 5.08 -14.52 1.55
N HIS A 27 4.39 -15.67 1.57
CA HIS A 27 4.97 -16.97 1.97
C HIS A 27 5.65 -16.90 3.35
N ASP A 28 4.90 -16.47 4.36
CA ASP A 28 5.34 -16.31 5.76
C ASP A 28 6.43 -15.25 5.98
N ASN A 29 6.72 -14.43 4.98
CA ASN A 29 7.62 -13.29 5.09
C ASN A 29 6.88 -11.99 4.79
N LEU A 30 6.95 -11.04 5.75
CA LEU A 30 6.45 -9.69 5.56
C LEU A 30 7.41 -8.91 4.67
N GLN A 31 6.96 -8.63 3.45
CA GLN A 31 7.72 -7.84 2.50
C GLN A 31 7.21 -6.40 2.47
N ALA A 32 8.11 -5.42 2.54
CA ALA A 32 7.75 -4.01 2.51
C ALA A 32 7.31 -3.57 1.10
N LEU A 33 6.40 -2.59 1.04
CA LEU A 33 6.03 -1.90 -0.18
C LEU A 33 7.26 -1.14 -0.68
N THR A 34 7.75 -1.46 -1.87
CA THR A 34 8.98 -0.87 -2.41
C THR A 34 8.69 0.13 -3.50
N SER A 35 7.56 0.02 -4.18
CA SER A 35 7.21 0.90 -5.29
C SER A 35 5.70 0.93 -5.55
N ILE A 36 5.26 2.03 -6.15
CA ILE A 36 3.88 2.26 -6.56
C ILE A 36 3.84 2.81 -7.98
N ARG A 37 2.88 2.36 -8.77
CA ARG A 37 2.70 2.84 -10.16
C ARG A 37 1.24 2.87 -10.55
N ARG A 38 0.92 3.66 -11.57
CA ARG A 38 -0.39 3.59 -12.24
C ARG A 38 -0.42 2.39 -13.18
N LYS A 39 -1.59 1.78 -13.33
CA LYS A 39 -1.88 0.74 -14.33
C LYS A 39 -3.14 1.16 -15.07
N GLY A 40 -2.95 1.73 -16.26
CA GLY A 40 -4.04 2.36 -17.01
C GLY A 40 -4.67 3.55 -16.28
N GLU A 41 -5.90 3.88 -16.66
CA GLU A 41 -6.62 5.07 -16.18
C GLU A 41 -7.25 4.88 -14.80
N THR A 42 -7.62 3.65 -14.46
CA THR A 42 -8.50 3.36 -13.31
C THR A 42 -7.78 2.72 -12.14
N GLN A 43 -6.54 2.25 -12.31
CA GLN A 43 -5.87 1.43 -11.30
C GLN A 43 -4.48 1.95 -10.92
N CYS A 44 -4.08 1.62 -9.70
CA CYS A 44 -2.72 1.75 -9.19
C CYS A 44 -2.27 0.39 -8.66
N VAL A 45 -0.96 0.14 -8.71
CA VAL A 45 -0.37 -1.13 -8.32
C VAL A 45 0.71 -0.90 -7.28
N PHE A 46 0.62 -1.66 -6.21
CA PHE A 46 1.62 -1.78 -5.16
C PHE A 46 2.57 -2.92 -5.49
N LEU A 47 3.87 -2.65 -5.38
CA LEU A 47 4.95 -3.58 -5.70
C LEU A 47 5.77 -3.88 -4.46
N PHE A 48 6.07 -5.16 -4.25
CA PHE A 48 6.80 -5.69 -3.12
C PHE A 48 8.00 -6.45 -3.67
N GLU A 49 9.07 -5.72 -4.02
CA GLU A 49 10.23 -6.30 -4.72
C GLU A 49 11.34 -6.67 -3.73
N PRO A 50 11.99 -7.83 -3.88
CA PRO A 50 13.04 -8.24 -2.94
C PRO A 50 14.26 -7.33 -3.08
N ASN A 51 14.98 -7.13 -1.96
CA ASN A 51 16.21 -6.33 -1.91
C ASN A 51 16.06 -4.85 -2.30
N LYS A 52 14.84 -4.31 -2.31
CA LYS A 52 14.60 -2.86 -2.47
C LYS A 52 14.23 -2.21 -1.14
N PRO A 53 14.60 -0.93 -0.93
CA PRO A 53 14.21 -0.21 0.26
C PRO A 53 12.70 -0.03 0.33
N ASN A 54 12.18 0.10 1.55
CA ASN A 54 10.79 0.45 1.80
C ASN A 54 10.48 1.84 1.22
N LEU A 55 9.32 1.95 0.57
CA LEU A 55 8.81 3.19 0.03
C LEU A 55 8.51 4.18 1.17
N PRO A 56 9.06 5.40 1.14
CA PRO A 56 8.76 6.39 2.18
C PRO A 56 7.27 6.70 2.24
N MET A 57 6.70 6.72 3.46
CA MET A 57 5.27 6.99 3.66
C MET A 57 4.83 8.33 3.04
N LYS A 58 5.68 9.35 3.06
CA LYS A 58 5.41 10.63 2.41
C LYS A 58 5.15 10.47 0.91
N GLU A 59 5.94 9.65 0.22
CA GLU A 59 5.77 9.40 -1.21
C GLU A 59 4.47 8.65 -1.50
N LEU A 60 4.15 7.65 -0.68
CA LEU A 60 2.87 6.94 -0.75
C LEU A 60 1.70 7.91 -0.58
N LEU A 61 1.71 8.75 0.46
CA LEU A 61 0.63 9.70 0.73
C LEU A 61 0.43 10.68 -0.43
N ILE A 62 1.51 11.25 -0.97
CA ILE A 62 1.45 12.14 -2.15
C ILE A 62 0.84 11.41 -3.35
N PHE A 63 1.25 10.17 -3.58
CA PHE A 63 0.71 9.39 -4.69
C PHE A 63 -0.79 9.09 -4.51
N LEU A 64 -1.24 8.69 -3.32
CA LEU A 64 -2.64 8.44 -3.04
C LEU A 64 -3.48 9.72 -3.22
N MET A 65 -2.96 10.87 -2.78
CA MET A 65 -3.61 12.18 -2.99
C MET A 65 -3.78 12.55 -4.47
N LYS A 66 -2.83 12.17 -5.33
CA LYS A 66 -2.90 12.42 -6.79
C LYS A 66 -3.79 11.43 -7.54
N ASN A 67 -4.12 10.29 -6.92
CA ASN A 67 -4.78 9.15 -7.58
C ASN A 67 -6.03 8.70 -6.83
N ARG A 68 -6.69 9.60 -6.09
CA ARG A 68 -7.76 9.30 -5.11
C ARG A 68 -8.85 8.35 -5.60
N GLU A 69 -9.26 8.48 -6.86
CA GLU A 69 -10.37 7.70 -7.44
C GLU A 69 -9.95 6.31 -7.94
N LYS A 70 -8.65 6.04 -8.07
CA LYS A 70 -8.14 4.79 -8.64
C LYS A 70 -8.23 3.64 -7.65
N GLU A 71 -8.56 2.47 -8.16
CA GLU A 71 -8.53 1.23 -7.41
C GLU A 71 -7.09 0.79 -7.13
N ILE A 72 -6.84 0.26 -5.94
CA ILE A 72 -5.52 -0.27 -5.58
C ILE A 72 -5.51 -1.77 -5.85
N LEU A 73 -4.51 -2.20 -6.61
CA LEU A 73 -4.08 -3.58 -6.74
C LEU A 73 -2.72 -3.75 -6.05
N TYR A 74 -2.37 -4.97 -5.68
CA TYR A 74 -1.01 -5.36 -5.33
C TYR A 74 -0.54 -6.50 -6.23
N GLN A 75 0.75 -6.53 -6.51
CA GLN A 75 1.37 -7.58 -7.31
C GLN A 75 1.96 -8.67 -6.41
N LYS A 76 1.61 -9.93 -6.66
CA LYS A 76 2.22 -11.11 -6.04
C LYS A 76 2.65 -12.06 -7.14
N GLY A 77 3.96 -12.26 -7.28
CA GLY A 77 4.52 -12.96 -8.43
C GLY A 77 4.17 -12.23 -9.75
N GLN A 78 3.51 -12.94 -10.66
CA GLN A 78 3.07 -12.40 -11.95
C GLN A 78 1.61 -11.92 -11.95
N GLU A 79 0.88 -12.13 -10.84
CA GLU A 79 -0.54 -11.84 -10.73
C GLU A 79 -0.81 -10.54 -9.99
N PHE A 80 -1.97 -9.95 -10.27
CA PHE A 80 -2.45 -8.74 -9.62
C PHE A 80 -3.72 -9.06 -8.85
N TYR A 81 -3.76 -8.62 -7.60
CA TYR A 81 -4.88 -8.84 -6.70
C TYR A 81 -5.46 -7.50 -6.26
N PRO A 82 -6.79 -7.36 -6.26
CA PRO A 82 -7.43 -6.17 -5.70
C PRO A 82 -7.19 -6.07 -4.19
N LEU A 83 -6.86 -4.86 -3.73
CA LEU A 83 -6.76 -4.58 -2.31
C LEU A 83 -8.16 -4.42 -1.72
N TYR A 84 -8.56 -5.33 -0.83
CA TYR A 84 -9.87 -5.26 -0.17
C TYR A 84 -9.83 -4.63 1.23
N GLY A 85 -8.70 -4.73 1.92
CA GLY A 85 -8.54 -4.29 3.29
C GLY A 85 -7.08 -4.24 3.70
N VAL A 86 -6.80 -3.63 4.84
CA VAL A 86 -5.48 -3.66 5.47
C VAL A 86 -5.67 -4.03 6.94
N LYS A 87 -4.73 -4.77 7.52
CA LYS A 87 -4.68 -5.11 8.94
C LYS A 87 -3.58 -4.29 9.62
N GLU A 88 -3.90 -3.72 10.77
CA GLU A 88 -2.89 -3.05 11.58
C GLU A 88 -2.15 -4.08 12.44
N ARG A 89 -0.82 -4.11 12.33
CA ARG A 89 0.08 -4.86 13.22
C ARG A 89 1.12 -3.91 13.82
N ALA A 90 0.93 -3.52 15.07
CA ALA A 90 1.77 -2.55 15.78
C ALA A 90 1.90 -1.19 15.05
N ASN A 91 2.98 -0.99 14.29
CA ASN A 91 3.26 0.23 13.50
C ASN A 91 3.33 -0.08 11.98
N GLN A 92 2.75 -1.20 11.57
CA GLN A 92 2.75 -1.70 10.20
C GLN A 92 1.31 -1.87 9.70
N LEU A 93 1.10 -1.53 8.44
CA LEU A 93 -0.11 -1.88 7.71
C LEU A 93 0.18 -3.12 6.88
N VAL A 94 -0.55 -4.20 7.11
CA VAL A 94 -0.36 -5.47 6.41
C VAL A 94 -1.52 -5.71 5.46
N ILE A 95 -1.21 -6.02 4.21
CA ILE A 95 -2.16 -6.39 3.16
C ILE A 95 -2.08 -7.88 2.83
#